data_AF-A0A957PHY1-F1
#
_entry.id   AF-A0A957PHY1-F1
#
_cell.length_a   1.000
_cell.length_b   1.000
_cell.length_c   1.000
_cell.angle_alpha   90.00
_cell.angle_beta   90.00
_cell.angle_gamma   90.00
#
_symmetry.space_group_name_H-M   'P 1'
#
loop_
_entity.id
_entity.type
_entity.pdbx_description
1 polymer ?
#
loop_
_entity_poly.entity_id
_entity_poly.type
_entity_poly.pdbx_seq_one_letter_code
_entity_poly.pdbx_strand_id
1 'polypeptide(L)'
;MANYNEVLKNIDTLEEMLPGLFSFSKPNWKAIWGQIRTTGQSFKGSRFPSKDEHQAAWDRFQGLVEQAKDAQKESQREWENKKAHSSELKDQIIRLAAQAHPFDVGLANVIVGLATGGISFALDAIMGPFDEQKEMLISCSNKLKEGFTVLSQNKEHMLGYDKALAYEALHTAQEKLDHAWDNYKTARQQAWDEYQEERSAKHDAFVNRVQANIDNLEERREKLQGVLAHKERHLEDLYDKLADARGDDYRDRICVD
;
A
#
# COMPACT_ATOMS: atom_id res chain seq x y z
N MET A 1 24.43 -70.07 13.92
CA MET A 1 24.53 -70.00 12.44
C MET A 1 23.20 -69.50 11.94
N ALA A 2 23.17 -68.45 11.11
CA ALA A 2 21.91 -67.93 10.58
C ALA A 2 21.24 -69.00 9.71
N ASN A 3 19.96 -69.23 9.94
CA ASN A 3 19.15 -70.17 9.17
C ASN A 3 18.77 -69.51 7.84
N TYR A 4 18.76 -70.21 6.70
CA TYR A 4 18.37 -69.60 5.42
C TYR A 4 16.96 -68.99 5.47
N ASN A 5 16.07 -69.53 6.30
CA ASN A 5 14.75 -68.97 6.59
C ASN A 5 14.81 -67.55 7.21
N GLU A 6 15.87 -67.25 7.97
CA GLU A 6 16.10 -65.93 8.54
C GLU A 6 16.50 -64.92 7.46
N VAL A 7 17.28 -65.36 6.47
CA VAL A 7 17.64 -64.54 5.30
C VAL A 7 16.39 -64.21 4.47
N LEU A 8 15.55 -65.21 4.20
CA LEU A 8 14.29 -65.01 3.47
C LEU A 8 13.35 -64.05 4.21
N LYS A 9 13.19 -64.23 5.53
CA LYS A 9 12.39 -63.32 6.35
C LYS A 9 12.92 -61.88 6.31
N ASN A 10 14.24 -61.70 6.33
CA ASN A 10 14.87 -60.38 6.25
C ASN A 10 14.67 -59.73 4.88
N ILE A 11 14.62 -60.52 3.80
CA ILE A 11 14.28 -60.06 2.44
C ILE A 11 12.81 -59.64 2.37
N ASP A 12 11.89 -60.46 2.90
CA ASP A 12 10.46 -60.13 2.92
C ASP A 12 10.19 -58.84 3.73
N THR A 13 10.86 -58.70 4.89
CA THR A 13 10.78 -57.47 5.69
C THR A 13 11.31 -56.26 4.93
N LEU A 14 12.40 -56.41 4.17
CA LEU A 14 12.94 -55.33 3.36
C LEU A 14 11.97 -54.93 2.23
N GLU A 15 11.32 -55.90 1.60
CA GLU A 15 10.31 -55.66 0.57
C GLU A 15 9.09 -54.92 1.13
N GLU A 16 8.60 -55.30 2.32
CA GLU A 16 7.52 -54.59 3.02
C GLU A 16 7.87 -53.16 3.41
N MET A 17 9.16 -52.89 3.70
CA MET A 17 9.65 -51.57 4.07
C MET A 17 9.84 -50.63 2.87
N LEU A 18 9.98 -51.18 1.65
CA LEU A 18 10.14 -50.36 0.47
C LEU A 18 8.82 -49.66 0.13
N PRO A 19 8.86 -48.39 -0.31
CA PRO A 19 7.65 -47.70 -0.72
C PRO A 19 7.07 -48.38 -1.96
N GLY A 20 6.03 -49.19 -1.76
CA GLY A 20 5.22 -49.70 -2.85
C GLY A 20 4.39 -48.60 -3.51
N LEU A 21 3.77 -48.90 -4.65
CA LEU A 21 2.87 -48.02 -5.41
C LEU A 21 1.73 -47.37 -4.58
N PHE A 22 1.46 -47.88 -3.37
CA PHE A 22 0.38 -47.42 -2.49
C PHE A 22 0.84 -46.99 -1.08
N SER A 23 2.15 -46.83 -0.83
CA SER A 23 2.62 -46.31 0.46
C SER A 23 2.54 -44.78 0.50
N PHE A 24 1.63 -44.25 1.31
CA PHE A 24 1.44 -42.80 1.50
C PHE A 24 2.34 -42.18 2.57
N SER A 25 3.22 -42.98 3.20
CA SER A 25 4.08 -42.52 4.29
C SER A 25 5.50 -42.22 3.81
N LYS A 26 6.13 -41.17 4.35
CA LYS A 26 7.52 -40.82 4.00
C LYS A 26 8.46 -41.99 4.37
N PRO A 27 9.25 -42.52 3.42
CA PRO A 27 10.13 -43.66 3.68
C PRO A 27 11.16 -43.32 4.74
N ASN A 28 11.33 -44.19 5.74
CA ASN A 28 12.43 -44.09 6.68
C ASN A 28 13.70 -44.68 6.05
N TRP A 29 14.36 -43.90 5.19
CA TRP A 29 15.57 -44.33 4.47
C TRP A 29 16.67 -44.87 5.40
N LYS A 30 16.81 -44.32 6.61
CA LYS A 30 17.78 -44.80 7.59
C LYS A 30 17.48 -46.24 8.03
N ALA A 31 16.21 -46.56 8.28
CA ALA A 31 15.78 -47.90 8.65
C ALA A 31 15.92 -48.88 7.47
N ILE A 32 15.54 -48.47 6.26
CA ILE A 32 15.66 -49.27 5.03
C ILE A 32 17.13 -49.65 4.78
N TRP A 33 18.05 -48.68 4.80
CA TRP A 33 19.48 -48.96 4.62
C TRP A 33 20.10 -49.75 5.77
N GLY A 34 19.56 -49.61 6.98
CA GLY A 34 19.89 -50.48 8.11
C GLY A 34 19.52 -51.94 7.82
N GLN A 35 18.29 -52.17 7.38
CA GLN A 35 17.79 -53.50 7.03
C GLN A 35 18.56 -54.10 5.86
N ILE A 36 18.87 -53.32 4.81
CA ILE A 36 19.72 -53.76 3.68
C ILE A 36 21.07 -54.30 4.17
N ARG A 37 21.72 -53.59 5.12
CA ARG A 37 22.99 -54.07 5.70
C ARG A 37 22.80 -55.35 6.52
N THR A 38 21.76 -55.42 7.35
CA THR A 38 21.44 -56.61 8.15
C THR A 38 21.18 -57.83 7.25
N THR A 39 20.35 -57.69 6.22
CA THR A 39 20.07 -58.73 5.23
C THR A 39 21.35 -59.16 4.51
N GLY A 40 22.16 -58.20 4.02
CA GLY A 40 23.44 -58.51 3.37
C GLY A 40 24.46 -59.22 4.29
N GLN A 41 24.45 -58.94 5.59
CA GLN A 41 25.26 -59.68 6.57
C GLN A 41 24.70 -61.09 6.82
N SER A 42 23.39 -61.28 6.81
CA SER A 42 22.75 -62.58 7.06
C SER A 42 23.07 -63.64 6.00
N PHE A 43 23.40 -63.24 4.77
CA PHE A 43 23.95 -64.13 3.73
C PHE A 43 25.34 -64.70 4.07
N LYS A 44 26.11 -64.04 4.94
CA LYS A 44 27.45 -64.51 5.33
C LYS A 44 27.34 -65.66 6.33
N GLY A 45 27.58 -66.88 5.86
CA GLY A 45 27.60 -68.08 6.71
C GLY A 45 26.24 -68.77 6.89
N SER A 46 25.21 -68.32 6.18
CA SER A 46 23.94 -69.04 6.04
C SER A 46 24.09 -70.27 5.14
N ARG A 47 23.55 -71.40 5.57
CA ARG A 47 23.56 -72.66 4.81
C ARG A 47 22.24 -72.79 4.05
N PHE A 48 22.28 -72.58 2.74
CA PHE A 48 21.13 -72.79 1.87
C PHE A 48 21.02 -74.27 1.45
N PRO A 49 19.80 -74.78 1.19
CA PRO A 49 19.58 -76.14 0.71
C PRO A 49 20.27 -76.43 -0.64
N SER A 50 20.29 -75.44 -1.54
CA SER A 50 20.96 -75.53 -2.84
C SER A 50 21.66 -74.22 -3.20
N LYS A 51 22.61 -74.29 -4.15
CA LYS A 51 23.25 -73.09 -4.72
C LYS A 51 22.25 -72.23 -5.50
N ASP A 52 21.29 -72.87 -6.17
CA ASP A 52 20.29 -72.18 -6.97
C ASP A 52 19.34 -71.37 -6.09
N GLU A 53 18.91 -71.91 -4.94
CA GLU A 53 18.12 -71.16 -3.96
C GLU A 53 18.87 -69.99 -3.34
N HIS A 54 20.17 -70.16 -3.05
CA HIS A 54 21.02 -69.06 -2.59
C HIS A 54 21.08 -67.95 -3.65
N GLN A 55 21.32 -68.31 -4.91
CA GLN A 55 21.41 -67.35 -6.01
C GLN A 55 20.07 -66.63 -6.23
N ALA A 56 18.96 -67.36 -6.23
CA ALA A 56 17.62 -66.77 -6.36
C ALA A 56 17.31 -65.78 -5.23
N ALA A 57 17.63 -66.13 -3.98
CA ALA A 57 17.46 -65.22 -2.84
C ALA A 57 18.37 -63.98 -2.95
N TRP A 58 19.62 -64.19 -3.41
CA TRP A 58 20.57 -63.10 -3.61
C TRP A 58 20.11 -62.15 -4.73
N ASP A 59 19.63 -62.66 -5.85
CA ASP A 59 19.13 -61.87 -6.97
C ASP A 59 17.89 -61.06 -6.54
N ARG A 60 16.97 -61.67 -5.78
CA ARG A 60 15.83 -60.94 -5.18
C ARG A 60 16.30 -59.81 -4.27
N PHE A 61 17.27 -60.07 -3.39
CA PHE A 61 17.84 -59.04 -2.52
C PHE A 61 18.50 -57.90 -3.31
N GLN A 62 19.31 -58.21 -4.33
CA GLN A 62 19.92 -57.19 -5.18
C GLN A 62 18.88 -56.35 -5.92
N GLY A 63 17.80 -56.99 -6.42
CA GLY A 63 16.66 -56.29 -7.02
C GLY A 63 16.03 -55.27 -6.06
N LEU A 64 15.80 -55.65 -4.80
CA LEU A 64 15.27 -54.73 -3.77
C LEU A 64 16.24 -53.58 -3.44
N VAL A 65 17.56 -53.85 -3.44
CA VAL A 65 18.58 -52.81 -3.22
C VAL A 65 18.57 -51.78 -4.35
N GLU A 66 18.48 -52.21 -5.61
CA GLU A 66 18.37 -51.29 -6.75
C GLU A 66 17.06 -50.50 -6.69
N GLN A 67 15.93 -51.14 -6.38
CA GLN A 67 14.66 -50.43 -6.14
C GLN A 67 14.77 -49.37 -5.03
N ALA A 68 15.46 -49.69 -3.93
CA ALA A 68 15.70 -48.75 -2.84
C ALA A 68 16.53 -47.52 -3.30
N LYS A 69 17.58 -47.75 -4.10
CA LYS A 69 18.41 -46.68 -4.66
C LYS A 69 17.61 -45.78 -5.59
N ASP A 70 16.84 -46.37 -6.51
CA ASP A 70 16.03 -45.64 -7.47
C ASP A 70 14.96 -44.81 -6.77
N ALA A 71 14.23 -45.41 -5.81
CA ALA A 71 13.22 -44.70 -5.04
C ALA A 71 13.82 -43.58 -4.16
N GLN A 72 15.02 -43.78 -3.58
CA GLN A 72 15.71 -42.72 -2.85
C GLN A 72 16.13 -41.58 -3.77
N LYS A 73 16.68 -41.90 -4.95
CA LYS A 73 17.10 -40.92 -5.95
C LYS A 73 15.92 -40.09 -6.44
N GLU A 74 14.77 -40.73 -6.65
CA GLU A 74 13.54 -40.03 -7.05
C GLU A 74 13.02 -39.12 -5.93
N SER A 75 12.94 -39.62 -4.69
CA SER A 75 12.57 -38.80 -3.53
C SER A 75 13.51 -37.61 -3.32
N GLN A 76 14.82 -37.80 -3.58
CA GLN A 76 15.79 -36.70 -3.53
C GLN A 76 15.54 -35.67 -4.64
N ARG A 77 15.26 -36.12 -5.87
CA ARG A 77 14.91 -35.22 -6.99
C ARG A 77 13.64 -34.44 -6.71
N GLU A 78 12.59 -35.09 -6.22
CA GLU A 78 11.33 -34.43 -5.83
C GLU A 78 11.58 -33.36 -4.75
N TRP A 79 12.42 -33.68 -3.77
CA TRP A 79 12.80 -32.73 -2.72
C TRP A 79 13.60 -31.55 -3.27
N GLU A 80 14.58 -31.79 -4.14
CA GLU A 80 15.37 -30.75 -4.79
C GLU A 80 14.51 -29.86 -5.69
N ASN A 81 13.60 -30.45 -6.46
CA ASN A 81 12.62 -29.74 -7.29
C ASN A 81 11.69 -28.88 -6.43
N LYS A 82 11.17 -29.43 -5.31
CA LYS A 82 10.34 -28.67 -4.37
C LYS A 82 11.11 -27.51 -3.75
N LYS A 83 12.38 -27.72 -3.38
CA LYS A 83 13.24 -26.69 -2.82
C LYS A 83 13.51 -25.57 -3.84
N ALA A 84 13.84 -25.93 -5.08
CA ALA A 84 14.07 -24.97 -6.16
C ALA A 84 12.81 -24.14 -6.43
N HIS A 85 11.67 -24.81 -6.58
CA HIS A 85 10.39 -24.16 -6.83
C HIS A 85 9.96 -23.24 -5.66
N SER A 86 10.15 -23.69 -4.42
CA SER A 86 9.92 -22.88 -3.22
C SER A 86 10.79 -21.62 -3.20
N SER A 87 12.07 -21.75 -3.56
CA SER A 87 12.98 -20.59 -3.63
C SER A 87 12.55 -19.60 -4.72
N GLU A 88 12.17 -20.10 -5.90
CA GLU A 88 11.71 -19.26 -7.01
C GLU A 88 10.46 -18.44 -6.63
N LEU A 89 9.48 -19.08 -5.98
CA LEU A 89 8.28 -18.42 -5.47
C LEU A 89 8.63 -17.35 -4.44
N LYS A 90 9.54 -17.67 -3.49
CA LYS A 90 10.03 -16.70 -2.51
C LYS A 90 10.70 -15.51 -3.19
N ASP A 91 11.58 -15.74 -4.16
CA ASP A 91 12.27 -14.67 -4.88
C ASP A 91 11.30 -13.81 -5.73
N GLN A 92 10.24 -14.41 -6.29
CA GLN A 92 9.16 -13.68 -6.94
C GLN A 92 8.40 -12.78 -5.96
N ILE A 93 8.01 -13.31 -4.79
CA ILE A 93 7.28 -12.55 -3.78
C ILE A 93 8.15 -11.41 -3.22
N ILE A 94 9.43 -11.67 -2.95
CA ILE A 94 10.37 -10.64 -2.50
C ILE A 94 10.52 -9.53 -3.56
N ARG A 95 10.57 -9.88 -4.85
CA ARG A 95 10.58 -8.86 -5.92
C ARG A 95 9.30 -8.02 -5.95
N LEU A 96 8.13 -8.63 -5.75
CA LEU A 96 6.86 -7.89 -5.66
C LEU A 96 6.85 -6.97 -4.42
N ALA A 97 7.34 -7.45 -3.28
CA ALA A 97 7.50 -6.64 -2.08
C ALA A 97 8.46 -5.46 -2.31
N ALA A 98 9.58 -5.68 -2.99
CA ALA A 98 10.52 -4.63 -3.35
C ALA A 98 9.89 -3.59 -4.27
N GLN A 99 9.09 -4.00 -5.26
CA GLN A 99 8.35 -3.08 -6.16
C GLN A 99 7.22 -2.32 -5.44
N ALA A 100 6.71 -2.84 -4.33
CA ALA A 100 5.73 -2.16 -3.50
C ALA A 100 6.34 -1.08 -2.59
N HIS A 101 7.67 -0.84 -2.66
CA HIS A 101 8.29 0.23 -1.90
C HIS A 101 7.96 1.59 -2.54
N PRO A 102 7.31 2.50 -1.81
CA PRO A 102 7.12 3.87 -2.28
C PRO A 102 8.49 4.57 -2.35
N PHE A 103 8.73 5.35 -3.41
CA PHE A 103 9.88 6.24 -3.46
C PHE A 103 9.65 7.40 -2.49
N ASP A 104 10.68 7.77 -1.75
CA ASP A 104 10.62 8.90 -0.83
C ASP A 104 10.72 10.20 -1.63
N VAL A 105 9.58 10.60 -2.22
CA VAL A 105 9.47 11.86 -2.93
C VAL A 105 9.27 12.93 -1.87
N GLY A 106 10.32 13.71 -1.57
CA GLY A 106 10.33 14.78 -0.58
C GLY A 106 9.42 15.95 -0.92
N LEU A 107 8.10 15.72 -0.95
CA LEU A 107 7.07 16.68 -1.35
C LEU A 107 6.94 17.86 -0.41
N ALA A 108 7.42 17.75 0.82
CA ALA A 108 7.56 18.87 1.73
C ALA A 108 8.31 20.05 1.08
N ASN A 109 9.31 19.79 0.23
CA ASN A 109 10.06 20.86 -0.45
C ASN A 109 9.32 21.45 -1.66
N VAL A 110 8.44 20.69 -2.31
CA VAL A 110 7.68 21.13 -3.50
C VAL A 110 6.54 22.06 -3.10
N ILE A 111 5.87 21.75 -1.98
CA ILE A 111 4.75 22.54 -1.44
C ILE A 111 5.23 23.92 -0.95
N VAL A 112 6.35 23.96 -0.21
CA VAL A 112 6.95 25.21 0.29
C VAL A 112 7.39 26.14 -0.87
N GLY A 113 7.86 25.56 -1.98
CA GLY A 113 8.24 26.33 -3.17
C GLY A 113 7.06 26.99 -3.90
N LEU A 114 5.88 26.36 -3.87
CA LEU A 114 4.65 26.93 -4.46
C LEU A 114 4.03 28.01 -3.59
N ALA A 115 4.04 27.83 -2.26
CA ALA A 115 3.50 28.81 -1.31
C ALA A 115 4.28 30.14 -1.27
N THR A 116 5.59 30.10 -1.51
CA THR A 116 6.46 31.29 -1.46
C THR A 116 6.54 32.06 -2.79
N GLY A 117 5.98 31.50 -3.87
CA GLY A 117 6.11 31.98 -5.24
C GLY A 117 4.87 32.65 -5.83
N GLY A 118 4.17 33.53 -5.11
CA GLY A 118 3.41 34.69 -5.62
C GLY A 118 2.52 34.59 -6.88
N ILE A 119 2.03 33.41 -7.27
CA ILE A 119 1.23 33.23 -8.49
C ILE A 119 -0.14 32.64 -8.13
N SER A 120 -1.19 33.46 -8.25
CA SER A 120 -2.60 33.13 -8.01
C SER A 120 -3.23 32.19 -9.05
N PHE A 121 -2.62 31.04 -9.38
CA PHE A 121 -3.20 30.11 -10.36
C PHE A 121 -3.53 28.74 -9.77
N ALA A 122 -4.82 28.41 -9.87
CA ALA A 122 -5.49 27.11 -9.89
C ALA A 122 -5.21 26.13 -8.72
N LEU A 123 -6.30 25.69 -8.06
CA LEU A 123 -6.32 24.51 -7.18
C LEU A 123 -5.60 23.29 -7.80
N ASP A 124 -5.65 23.14 -9.13
CA ASP A 124 -4.98 22.08 -9.88
C ASP A 124 -3.44 22.12 -9.78
N ALA A 125 -2.83 23.31 -9.64
CA ALA A 125 -1.38 23.44 -9.49
C ALA A 125 -0.89 23.01 -8.09
N ILE A 126 -1.75 23.18 -7.08
CA ILE A 126 -1.48 22.75 -5.71
C ILE A 126 -1.77 21.25 -5.54
N MET A 127 -2.81 20.73 -6.20
CA MET A 127 -3.26 19.33 -6.04
C MET A 127 -2.55 18.34 -6.97
N GLY A 128 -2.03 18.76 -8.13
CA GLY A 128 -1.39 17.88 -9.11
C GLY A 128 -0.28 16.98 -8.54
N PRO A 129 0.69 17.51 -7.77
CA PRO A 129 1.74 16.68 -7.14
C PRO A 129 1.20 15.64 -6.16
N PHE A 130 0.08 15.92 -5.48
CA PHE A 130 -0.57 14.97 -4.59
C PHE A 130 -1.30 13.86 -5.36
N ASP A 131 -1.83 14.15 -6.55
CA ASP A 131 -2.47 13.15 -7.39
C ASP A 131 -1.44 12.16 -7.95
N GLU A 132 -0.28 12.64 -8.43
CA GLU A 132 0.83 11.78 -8.87
C GLU A 132 1.34 10.87 -7.74
N GLN A 133 1.53 11.42 -6.54
CA GLN A 133 1.95 10.62 -5.38
C GLN A 133 0.90 9.58 -5.01
N LYS A 134 -0.39 9.96 -5.04
CA LYS A 134 -1.50 9.04 -4.75
C LYS A 134 -1.54 7.90 -5.77
N GLU A 135 -1.37 8.18 -7.06
CA GLU A 135 -1.32 7.16 -8.11
C GLU A 135 -0.15 6.19 -7.89
N MET A 136 1.03 6.71 -7.54
CA MET A 136 2.18 5.89 -7.18
C MET A 136 1.85 4.98 -5.98
N LEU A 137 1.29 5.53 -4.89
CA LEU A 137 0.93 4.77 -3.70
C LEU A 137 -0.13 3.69 -3.99
N ILE A 138 -1.09 3.98 -4.88
CA ILE A 138 -2.07 3.00 -5.37
C ILE A 138 -1.36 1.88 -6.14
N SER A 139 -0.42 2.21 -7.02
CA SER A 139 0.37 1.24 -7.77
C SER A 139 1.17 0.32 -6.84
N CYS A 140 1.86 0.90 -5.84
CA CYS A 140 2.56 0.14 -4.81
C CYS A 140 1.61 -0.78 -4.02
N SER A 141 0.42 -0.28 -3.65
CA SER A 141 -0.61 -1.09 -2.97
C SER A 141 -1.07 -2.27 -3.81
N ASN A 142 -1.24 -2.07 -5.12
CA ASN A 142 -1.61 -3.15 -6.04
C ASN A 142 -0.51 -4.21 -6.14
N LYS A 143 0.77 -3.80 -6.18
CA LYS A 143 1.91 -4.73 -6.16
C LYS A 143 2.01 -5.51 -4.86
N LEU A 144 1.75 -4.87 -3.74
CA LEU A 144 1.70 -5.55 -2.44
C LEU A 144 0.59 -6.61 -2.41
N LYS A 145 -0.61 -6.26 -2.89
CA LYS A 145 -1.76 -7.20 -3.01
C LYS A 145 -1.44 -8.37 -3.94
N GLU A 146 -0.76 -8.12 -5.05
CA GLU A 146 -0.27 -9.16 -5.97
C GLU A 146 0.67 -10.12 -5.22
N GLY A 147 1.62 -9.59 -4.45
CA GLY A 147 2.54 -10.38 -3.62
C GLY A 147 1.82 -11.28 -2.61
N PHE A 148 0.85 -10.75 -1.85
CA PHE A 148 0.03 -11.53 -0.93
C PHE A 148 -0.83 -12.58 -1.65
N THR A 149 -1.33 -12.27 -2.85
CA THR A 149 -2.10 -13.21 -3.66
C THR A 149 -1.23 -14.39 -4.07
N VAL A 150 -0.04 -14.14 -4.62
CA VAL A 150 0.93 -15.19 -5.01
C VAL A 150 1.29 -16.07 -3.81
N LEU A 151 1.58 -15.45 -2.65
CA LEU A 151 1.86 -16.17 -1.42
C LEU A 151 0.69 -17.05 -0.98
N SER A 152 -0.54 -16.52 -0.98
CA SER A 152 -1.73 -17.26 -0.52
C SER A 152 -2.02 -18.49 -1.39
N GLN A 153 -1.84 -18.37 -2.70
CA GLN A 153 -2.08 -19.44 -3.67
C GLN A 153 -1.03 -20.54 -3.59
N ASN A 154 0.22 -20.19 -3.28
CA ASN A 154 1.36 -21.12 -3.35
C ASN A 154 1.93 -21.53 -1.99
N LYS A 155 1.32 -21.09 -0.88
CA LYS A 155 1.83 -21.34 0.49
C LYS A 155 2.08 -22.81 0.84
N GLU A 156 1.33 -23.73 0.25
CA GLU A 156 1.45 -25.19 0.50
C GLU A 156 2.63 -25.80 -0.26
N HIS A 157 3.04 -25.16 -1.36
CA HIS A 157 4.17 -25.59 -2.19
C HIS A 157 5.50 -25.02 -1.69
N MET A 158 5.46 -24.00 -0.84
CA MET A 158 6.64 -23.39 -0.22
C MET A 158 7.13 -24.19 1.00
N LEU A 159 8.44 -24.17 1.21
CA LEU A 159 9.08 -24.62 2.45
C LEU A 159 8.83 -23.58 3.55
N GLY A 160 8.78 -24.05 4.81
CA GLY A 160 8.47 -23.17 5.95
C GLY A 160 9.44 -21.99 6.10
N TYR A 161 10.73 -22.20 5.84
CA TYR A 161 11.75 -21.14 5.87
C TYR A 161 11.51 -20.07 4.79
N ASP A 162 11.34 -20.50 3.54
CA ASP A 162 11.10 -19.59 2.41
C ASP A 162 9.77 -18.83 2.57
N LYS A 163 8.74 -19.51 3.09
CA LYS A 163 7.46 -18.90 3.43
C LYS A 163 7.63 -17.78 4.46
N ALA A 164 8.38 -18.03 5.54
CA ALA A 164 8.63 -17.02 6.56
C ALA A 164 9.32 -15.77 6.00
N LEU A 165 10.36 -15.95 5.18
CA LEU A 165 11.06 -14.84 4.52
C LEU A 165 10.15 -14.05 3.57
N ALA A 166 9.30 -14.74 2.80
CA ALA A 166 8.34 -14.10 1.91
C ALA A 166 7.28 -13.29 2.68
N TYR A 167 6.79 -13.82 3.80
CA TYR A 167 5.86 -13.11 4.69
C TYR A 167 6.50 -11.87 5.32
N GLU A 168 7.73 -12.00 5.83
CA GLU A 168 8.47 -10.89 6.43
C GLU A 168 8.69 -9.77 5.42
N ALA A 169 9.14 -10.09 4.21
CA ALA A 169 9.36 -9.10 3.15
C ALA A 169 8.08 -8.33 2.79
N LEU A 170 6.94 -9.02 2.67
CA LEU A 170 5.66 -8.38 2.38
C LEU A 170 5.19 -7.49 3.54
N HIS A 171 5.34 -7.93 4.79
CA HIS A 171 4.97 -7.11 5.95
C HIS A 171 5.85 -5.87 6.08
N THR A 172 7.16 -5.99 5.89
CA THR A 172 8.05 -4.82 5.87
C THR A 172 7.67 -3.84 4.76
N ALA A 173 7.31 -4.33 3.56
CA ALA A 173 6.83 -3.47 2.48
C ALA A 173 5.48 -2.80 2.84
N GLN A 174 4.59 -3.54 3.51
CA GLN A 174 3.31 -3.01 3.99
C GLN A 174 3.51 -1.88 5.00
N GLU A 175 4.34 -2.07 6.03
CA GLU A 175 4.61 -1.05 7.05
C GLU A 175 5.16 0.24 6.43
N LYS A 176 6.07 0.12 5.46
CA LYS A 176 6.61 1.28 4.72
C LYS A 176 5.55 1.97 3.88
N LEU A 177 4.68 1.20 3.22
CA LEU A 177 3.59 1.75 2.42
C LEU A 177 2.55 2.45 3.30
N ASP A 178 2.21 1.88 4.45
CA ASP A 178 1.28 2.46 5.42
C ASP A 178 1.83 3.78 5.97
N HIS A 179 3.12 3.80 6.34
CA HIS A 179 3.80 5.03 6.75
C HIS A 179 3.80 6.09 5.64
N ALA A 180 4.04 5.70 4.38
CA ALA A 180 3.99 6.64 3.26
C ALA A 180 2.58 7.19 3.00
N TRP A 181 1.54 6.38 3.19
CA TRP A 181 0.15 6.82 3.15
C TRP A 181 -0.17 7.83 4.24
N ASP A 182 0.32 7.61 5.45
CA ASP A 182 0.09 8.53 6.56
C ASP A 182 0.81 9.86 6.34
N ASN A 183 2.06 9.82 5.86
CA ASN A 183 2.78 11.02 5.44
C ASN A 183 2.03 11.79 4.35
N TYR A 184 1.52 11.10 3.33
CA TYR A 184 0.70 11.69 2.27
C TYR A 184 -0.55 12.39 2.84
N LYS A 185 -1.30 11.71 3.71
CA LYS A 185 -2.53 12.26 4.32
C LYS A 185 -2.21 13.51 5.14
N THR A 186 -1.16 13.47 5.97
CA THR A 186 -0.75 14.59 6.81
C THR A 186 -0.30 15.78 5.97
N ALA A 187 0.56 15.57 4.97
CA ALA A 187 1.03 16.63 4.08
C ALA A 187 -0.13 17.26 3.30
N ARG A 188 -1.08 16.43 2.81
CA ARG A 188 -2.26 16.91 2.10
C ARG A 188 -3.19 17.73 3.00
N GLN A 189 -3.38 17.29 4.25
CA GLN A 189 -4.19 18.02 5.22
C GLN A 189 -3.57 19.38 5.55
N GLN A 190 -2.26 19.43 5.79
CA GLN A 190 -1.54 20.68 6.05
C GLN A 190 -1.68 21.66 4.87
N ALA A 191 -1.46 21.19 3.64
CA ALA A 191 -1.62 22.02 2.45
C ALA A 191 -3.06 22.52 2.27
N TRP A 192 -4.05 21.71 2.66
CA TRP A 192 -5.45 22.13 2.63
C TRP A 192 -5.76 23.19 3.69
N ASP A 193 -5.25 23.03 4.91
CA ASP A 193 -5.46 23.96 6.01
C ASP A 193 -4.82 25.32 5.70
N GLU A 194 -3.57 25.34 5.23
CA GLU A 194 -2.88 26.56 4.78
C GLU A 194 -3.65 27.28 3.66
N TYR A 195 -4.16 26.52 2.69
CA TYR A 195 -4.98 27.08 1.61
C TYR A 195 -6.30 27.68 2.12
N GLN A 196 -6.96 27.03 3.08
CA GLN A 196 -8.18 27.55 3.69
C GLN A 196 -7.90 28.83 4.48
N GLU A 197 -6.82 28.86 5.25
CA GLU A 197 -6.38 30.06 5.98
C GLU A 197 -6.12 31.21 5.02
N GLU A 198 -5.33 31.01 3.97
CA GLU A 198 -5.02 32.06 2.99
C GLU A 198 -6.29 32.55 2.28
N ARG A 199 -7.18 31.64 1.91
CA ARG A 199 -8.46 31.98 1.29
C ARG A 199 -9.36 32.77 2.22
N SER A 200 -9.44 32.41 3.50
CA SER A 200 -10.21 33.14 4.51
C SER A 200 -9.64 34.53 4.73
N ALA A 201 -8.32 34.68 4.85
CA ALA A 201 -7.66 35.97 4.99
C ALA A 201 -7.90 36.88 3.78
N LYS A 202 -7.82 36.34 2.55
CA LYS A 202 -8.14 37.09 1.32
C LYS A 202 -9.62 37.49 1.27
N HIS A 203 -10.52 36.61 1.68
CA HIS A 203 -11.95 36.90 1.76
C HIS A 203 -12.23 38.02 2.76
N ASP A 204 -11.67 37.95 3.97
CA ASP A 204 -11.87 38.96 5.00
C ASP A 204 -11.28 40.31 4.59
N ALA A 205 -10.10 40.32 3.96
CA ALA A 205 -9.51 41.53 3.41
C ALA A 205 -10.39 42.16 2.31
N PHE A 206 -11.03 41.32 1.47
CA PHE A 206 -11.98 41.79 0.47
C PHE A 206 -13.24 42.36 1.10
N VAL A 207 -13.85 41.65 2.06
CA VAL A 207 -15.04 42.10 2.79
C VAL A 207 -14.77 43.43 3.50
N ASN A 208 -13.64 43.56 4.19
CA ASN A 208 -13.25 44.80 4.86
C ASN A 208 -13.10 45.96 3.87
N ARG A 209 -12.53 45.70 2.67
CA ARG A 209 -12.42 46.71 1.62
C ARG A 209 -13.79 47.13 1.09
N VAL A 210 -14.70 46.18 0.88
CA VAL A 210 -16.08 46.46 0.45
C VAL A 210 -16.82 47.26 1.50
N GLN A 211 -16.72 46.89 2.78
CA GLN A 211 -17.37 47.60 3.87
C GLN A 211 -16.86 49.05 3.98
N ALA A 212 -15.53 49.24 3.96
CA ALA A 212 -14.95 50.58 3.98
C ALA A 212 -15.40 51.43 2.77
N ASN A 213 -15.62 50.82 1.60
CA ASN A 213 -16.17 51.54 0.45
C ASN A 213 -17.65 51.92 0.66
N ILE A 214 -18.46 51.05 1.27
CA ILE A 214 -19.86 51.35 1.62
C ILE A 214 -19.91 52.52 2.60
N ASP A 215 -19.14 52.47 3.69
CA ASP A 215 -19.12 53.53 4.70
C ASP A 215 -18.72 54.89 4.09
N ASN A 216 -17.71 54.89 3.20
CA ASN A 216 -17.30 56.09 2.46
C ASN A 216 -18.40 56.64 1.54
N LEU A 217 -19.21 55.76 0.93
CA LEU A 217 -20.32 56.18 0.08
C LEU A 217 -21.50 56.72 0.91
N GLU A 218 -21.76 56.13 2.07
CA GLU A 218 -22.77 56.61 3.02
C GLU A 218 -22.42 58.00 3.56
N GLU A 219 -21.17 58.22 3.99
CA GLU A 219 -20.72 59.54 4.45
C GLU A 219 -20.85 60.61 3.34
N ARG A 220 -20.52 60.26 2.09
CA ARG A 220 -20.70 61.17 0.94
C ARG A 220 -22.18 61.48 0.71
N ARG A 221 -23.06 60.49 0.83
CA ARG A 221 -24.50 60.68 0.70
C ARG A 221 -25.03 61.62 1.78
N GLU A 222 -24.65 61.45 3.03
CA GLU A 222 -25.06 62.32 4.14
C GLU A 222 -24.60 63.77 3.92
N LYS A 223 -23.34 63.97 3.48
CA LYS A 223 -22.82 65.30 3.12
C LYS A 223 -23.65 65.96 2.02
N LEU A 224 -23.99 65.22 0.97
CA LEU A 224 -24.82 65.72 -0.13
C LEU A 224 -26.24 66.07 0.33
N GLN A 225 -26.84 65.25 1.19
CA GLN A 225 -28.15 65.54 1.80
C GLN A 225 -28.10 66.81 2.67
N GLY A 226 -27.05 67.00 3.46
CA GLY A 226 -26.85 68.22 4.25
C GLY A 226 -26.73 69.49 3.39
N VAL A 227 -25.99 69.41 2.27
CA VAL A 227 -25.89 70.51 1.30
C VAL A 227 -27.26 70.83 0.68
N LEU A 228 -28.02 69.80 0.31
CA LEU A 228 -29.35 69.95 -0.27
C LEU A 228 -30.30 70.64 0.73
N ALA A 229 -30.36 70.16 1.97
CA ALA A 229 -31.19 70.77 3.02
C ALA A 229 -30.79 72.21 3.36
N HIS A 230 -29.50 72.56 3.25
CA HIS A 230 -29.06 73.95 3.38
C HIS A 230 -29.55 74.83 2.22
N LYS A 231 -29.49 74.31 0.99
CA LYS A 231 -30.00 75.03 -0.20
C LYS A 231 -31.50 75.21 -0.15
N GLU A 232 -32.26 74.20 0.28
CA GLU A 232 -33.71 74.28 0.49
C GLU A 232 -34.07 75.37 1.51
N ARG A 233 -33.44 75.39 2.68
CA ARG A 233 -33.64 76.46 3.69
C ARG A 233 -33.29 77.85 3.16
N HIS A 234 -32.23 77.96 2.37
CA HIS A 234 -31.86 79.24 1.77
C HIS A 234 -32.88 79.71 0.73
N LEU A 235 -33.45 78.79 -0.05
CA LEU A 235 -34.53 79.12 -0.97
C LEU A 235 -35.79 79.57 -0.22
N GLU A 236 -36.15 78.88 0.86
CA GLU A 236 -37.27 79.26 1.73
C GLU A 236 -37.09 80.69 2.29
N ASP A 237 -35.92 80.99 2.87
CA ASP A 237 -35.56 82.35 3.33
C ASP A 237 -35.63 83.41 2.22
N LEU A 238 -35.22 83.08 0.99
CA LEU A 238 -35.36 83.98 -0.15
C LEU A 238 -36.84 84.18 -0.55
N TYR A 239 -37.66 83.14 -0.47
CA TYR A 239 -39.10 83.26 -0.72
C TYR A 239 -39.80 84.10 0.34
N ASP A 240 -39.47 83.92 1.61
CA ASP A 240 -40.00 84.72 2.71
C ASP A 240 -39.62 86.20 2.55
N LYS A 241 -38.34 86.49 2.27
CA LYS A 241 -37.88 87.86 1.97
C LYS A 241 -38.61 88.48 0.78
N LEU A 242 -38.87 87.70 -0.26
CA LEU A 242 -39.63 88.15 -1.43
C LEU A 242 -41.10 88.42 -1.06
N ALA A 243 -41.70 87.59 -0.20
CA ALA A 243 -43.06 87.78 0.31
C ALA A 243 -43.15 89.04 1.18
N ASP A 244 -42.23 89.23 2.13
CA ASP A 244 -42.14 90.41 3.00
C ASP A 244 -41.93 91.70 2.20
N ALA A 245 -41.04 91.68 1.19
CA ALA A 245 -40.82 92.81 0.30
C ALA A 245 -42.09 93.18 -0.51
N ARG A 246 -43.00 92.22 -0.73
CA ARG A 246 -44.32 92.45 -1.34
C ARG A 246 -45.41 92.78 -0.31
N GLY A 247 -45.16 92.51 0.97
CA GLY A 247 -46.14 92.48 2.06
C GLY A 247 -46.52 93.84 2.63
N ASP A 248 -45.58 94.65 3.15
CA ASP A 248 -45.99 95.65 4.17
C ASP A 248 -45.29 97.03 4.17
N ASP A 249 -44.56 97.44 3.12
CA ASP A 249 -44.05 98.84 3.07
C ASP A 249 -44.04 99.48 1.67
N TYR A 250 -44.26 98.70 0.60
CA TYR A 250 -44.30 99.27 -0.76
C TYR A 250 -45.71 99.68 -1.21
N ARG A 251 -46.78 99.05 -0.71
CA ARG A 251 -48.16 99.43 -1.03
C ARG A 251 -48.66 100.62 -0.21
N ASP A 252 -48.26 100.73 1.06
CA ASP A 252 -48.63 101.87 1.90
C ASP A 252 -47.88 103.17 1.54
N ARG A 253 -46.71 103.08 0.89
CA ARG A 253 -45.99 104.26 0.37
C ARG A 253 -46.49 104.80 -0.97
N ILE A 254 -47.39 104.08 -1.67
CA ILE A 254 -47.94 104.50 -2.97
C ILE A 254 -49.40 104.99 -2.83
N CYS A 255 -49.99 104.95 -1.63
CA CYS A 255 -51.37 105.37 -1.38
C CYS A 255 -51.50 106.60 -0.46
N VAL A 256 -50.47 107.45 -0.36
CA VAL A 256 -50.59 108.80 0.22
C VAL A 256 -50.07 109.82 -0.78
N ASP A 257 -50.90 110.12 -1.78
CA ASP A 257 -51.32 111.46 -2.23
C ASP A 257 -52.34 111.35 -3.37
#